data_AF-G3PRV9-F1
#
_entry.id   AF-G3PRV9-F1
#
_cell.length_a   1.000
_cell.length_b   1.000
_cell.length_c   1.000
_cell.angle_alpha   90.00
_cell.angle_beta   90.00
_cell.angle_gamma   90.00
#
_symmetry.space_group_name_H-M   'P 1'
#
loop_
_entity.id
_entity.type
_entity.pdbx_description
1 polymer ?
#
loop_
_entity_poly.entity_id
_entity_poly.type
_entity_poly.pdbx_seq_one_letter_code
_entity_poly.pdbx_strand_id
1 'polypeptide(L)'
;MRHQRVKTWTRHVDIFTKDFLFVPVNQDLRPQQPPRPCILVMDSLKLSCHENVCRLLRDYLQVEWEVRRGTPPRRFTSDSMRSSSCRVPQQDNSSDCGVYLLQYAESFLQNPVVHFDLPLKLDRWFPRQQVRQKREEIRTLILTMHRSQMKDFKC
;
A
#
# COMPACT_ATOMS: atom_id res chain seq x y z
N MET A 1 17.85 -4.22 -16.06
CA MET A 1 16.67 -4.80 -15.37
C MET A 1 16.05 -3.77 -14.44
N ARG A 2 14.71 -3.71 -14.33
CA ARG A 2 13.97 -2.65 -13.59
C ARG A 2 14.32 -2.58 -12.10
N HIS A 3 14.61 -3.73 -11.47
CA HIS A 3 15.08 -3.83 -10.09
C HIS A 3 16.30 -2.94 -9.80
N GLN A 4 17.25 -2.85 -10.74
CA GLN A 4 18.47 -2.06 -10.56
C GLN A 4 18.20 -0.58 -10.27
N ARG A 5 17.05 -0.04 -10.72
CA ARG A 5 16.64 1.35 -10.48
C ARG A 5 16.23 1.62 -9.03
N VAL A 6 15.85 0.59 -8.29
CA VAL A 6 15.33 0.67 -6.92
C VAL A 6 16.08 -0.25 -5.94
N LYS A 7 17.16 -0.91 -6.38
CA LYS A 7 18.00 -1.80 -5.56
C LYS A 7 18.42 -1.18 -4.22
N THR A 8 18.67 0.13 -4.21
CA THR A 8 19.16 0.82 -3.01
C THR A 8 18.06 1.08 -1.98
N TRP A 9 16.77 1.02 -2.36
CA TRP A 9 15.65 1.32 -1.47
C TRP A 9 15.56 0.36 -0.29
N THR A 10 15.94 -0.89 -0.51
CA THR A 10 15.91 -1.93 0.53
C THR A 10 17.30 -2.23 1.09
N ARG A 11 18.37 -1.50 0.71
CA ARG A 11 19.77 -1.86 1.06
C ARG A 11 19.98 -2.23 2.53
N HIS A 12 19.32 -1.52 3.45
CA HIS A 12 19.47 -1.70 4.90
C HIS A 12 18.25 -2.34 5.59
N VAL A 13 17.28 -2.85 4.82
CA VAL A 13 16.05 -3.45 5.35
C VAL A 13 15.74 -4.76 4.62
N ASP A 14 15.57 -5.84 5.38
CA ASP A 14 15.09 -7.11 4.85
C ASP A 14 13.55 -7.14 4.81
N ILE A 15 13.00 -6.88 3.63
CA ILE A 15 11.54 -6.83 3.42
C ILE A 15 10.85 -8.18 3.63
N PHE A 16 11.58 -9.31 3.58
CA PHE A 16 11.00 -10.64 3.79
C PHE A 16 10.83 -11.00 5.27
N THR A 17 11.31 -10.15 6.18
CA THR A 17 11.03 -10.25 7.63
C THR A 17 9.77 -9.49 8.04
N LYS A 18 9.11 -8.82 7.09
CA LYS A 18 7.95 -7.97 7.35
C LYS A 18 6.67 -8.70 7.01
N ASP A 19 5.66 -8.55 7.86
CA ASP A 19 4.31 -9.07 7.61
C ASP A 19 3.57 -8.27 6.54
N PHE A 20 3.85 -6.97 6.44
CA PHE A 20 3.20 -6.05 5.53
C PHE A 20 4.21 -5.16 4.80
N LEU A 21 4.01 -5.00 3.49
CA LEU A 21 4.73 -4.06 2.64
C LEU A 21 3.71 -3.11 1.99
N PHE A 22 3.78 -1.82 2.35
CA PHE A 22 2.96 -0.78 1.73
C PHE A 22 3.67 -0.23 0.51
N VAL A 23 3.02 -0.34 -0.65
CA VAL A 23 3.50 0.25 -1.90
C VAL A 23 2.43 1.20 -2.43
N PRO A 24 2.58 2.52 -2.22
CA PRO A 24 1.67 3.49 -2.81
C PRO A 24 1.88 3.49 -4.34
N VAL A 25 0.80 3.34 -5.08
CA VAL A 25 0.82 3.30 -6.54
C VAL A 25 -0.10 4.40 -7.05
N ASN A 26 0.43 5.28 -7.91
CA ASN A 26 -0.35 6.29 -8.62
C ASN A 26 -0.78 5.77 -10.00
N GLN A 27 -1.55 4.68 -10.01
CA GLN A 27 -2.14 4.00 -11.17
C GLN A 27 -3.35 3.19 -10.67
N ASP A 28 -4.31 2.90 -11.55
CA ASP A 28 -5.58 2.24 -11.19
C ASP A 28 -5.39 0.76 -10.78
N LEU A 29 -6.32 0.07 -10.11
CA LEU A 29 -6.07 -1.33 -9.70
C LEU A 29 -7.34 -2.19 -9.51
N ARG A 30 -7.30 -3.45 -9.96
CA ARG A 30 -8.25 -4.54 -9.58
C ARG A 30 -7.59 -5.91 -9.58
N PRO A 31 -7.80 -6.74 -8.54
CA PRO A 31 -7.68 -8.20 -8.74
C PRO A 31 -8.56 -9.17 -7.88
N GLN A 32 -8.40 -10.48 -8.17
CA GLN A 32 -9.18 -11.68 -7.75
C GLN A 32 -8.66 -12.35 -6.45
N GLN A 33 -8.91 -13.61 -6.10
CA GLN A 33 -8.60 -14.16 -4.76
C GLN A 33 -7.23 -14.87 -4.63
N PRO A 34 -6.45 -14.72 -3.51
CA PRO A 34 -5.18 -15.42 -3.22
C PRO A 34 -5.13 -16.39 -2.01
N PRO A 35 -4.31 -17.45 -2.06
CA PRO A 35 -3.69 -18.05 -0.88
C PRO A 35 -2.57 -17.14 -0.32
N ARG A 36 -2.14 -17.38 0.91
CA ARG A 36 -1.01 -16.65 1.54
C ARG A 36 0.33 -17.19 0.99
N PRO A 37 1.32 -16.34 0.65
CA PRO A 37 1.35 -14.87 0.68
C PRO A 37 0.57 -14.21 -0.47
N CYS A 38 0.14 -12.94 -0.33
CA CYS A 38 -0.71 -12.28 -1.34
C CYS A 38 -0.44 -10.78 -1.53
N ILE A 39 -0.95 -10.20 -2.62
CA ILE A 39 -0.89 -8.75 -2.89
C ILE A 39 -2.28 -8.16 -2.71
N LEU A 40 -2.49 -7.31 -1.70
CA LEU A 40 -3.77 -6.63 -1.50
C LEU A 40 -3.78 -5.30 -2.24
N VAL A 41 -4.89 -5.06 -2.93
CA VAL A 41 -5.15 -3.87 -3.72
C VAL A 41 -6.30 -3.12 -3.09
N MET A 42 -6.09 -1.84 -2.80
CA MET A 42 -7.09 -0.92 -2.29
C MET A 42 -7.17 0.27 -3.24
N ASP A 43 -8.26 0.34 -4.00
CA ASP A 43 -8.51 1.37 -5.01
C ASP A 43 -9.84 2.07 -4.70
N SER A 44 -9.81 3.40 -4.54
CA SER A 44 -10.98 4.23 -4.26
C SER A 44 -11.83 4.55 -5.50
N LEU A 45 -11.31 4.32 -6.71
CA LEU A 45 -11.96 4.65 -7.99
C LEU A 45 -12.46 3.43 -8.77
N LYS A 46 -12.07 2.21 -8.38
CA LYS A 46 -12.36 0.95 -9.12
C LYS A 46 -11.99 1.02 -10.61
N LEU A 47 -10.98 1.79 -10.99
CA LEU A 47 -10.58 1.90 -12.40
C LEU A 47 -9.82 0.62 -12.82
N SER A 48 -9.90 0.27 -14.12
CA SER A 48 -9.59 -1.08 -14.61
C SER A 48 -8.10 -1.42 -14.80
N CYS A 49 -7.78 -2.69 -14.53
CA CYS A 49 -6.66 -3.55 -14.96
C CYS A 49 -5.19 -3.09 -14.80
N HIS A 50 -4.55 -3.50 -13.69
CA HIS A 50 -3.10 -3.36 -13.51
C HIS A 50 -2.44 -4.68 -13.08
N GLU A 51 -2.76 -5.76 -13.82
CA GLU A 51 -1.97 -6.99 -13.82
C GLU A 51 -0.48 -6.67 -14.01
N ASN A 52 -0.16 -5.62 -14.77
CA ASN A 52 1.18 -5.08 -14.91
C ASN A 52 1.83 -4.66 -13.59
N VAL A 53 1.14 -3.95 -12.69
CA VAL A 53 1.70 -3.54 -11.39
C VAL A 53 1.92 -4.78 -10.51
N CYS A 54 0.94 -5.67 -10.44
CA CYS A 54 1.07 -6.91 -9.67
C CYS A 54 2.22 -7.79 -10.20
N ARG A 55 2.36 -7.91 -11.52
CA ARG A 55 3.48 -8.58 -12.18
C ARG A 55 4.80 -7.91 -11.83
N LEU A 56 4.89 -6.59 -11.90
CA LEU A 56 6.11 -5.85 -11.56
C LEU A 56 6.52 -6.03 -10.10
N LEU A 57 5.56 -6.07 -9.18
CA LEU A 57 5.82 -6.36 -7.77
C LEU A 57 6.35 -7.79 -7.60
N ARG A 58 5.75 -8.78 -8.27
CA ARG A 58 6.25 -10.17 -8.24
C ARG A 58 7.67 -10.29 -8.81
N ASP A 59 7.93 -9.66 -9.96
CA ASP A 59 9.25 -9.63 -10.59
C ASP A 59 10.29 -8.99 -9.65
N TYR A 60 9.91 -7.89 -9.00
CA TYR A 60 10.77 -7.23 -8.01
C TYR A 60 11.06 -8.14 -6.81
N LEU A 61 10.04 -8.77 -6.23
CA LEU A 61 10.19 -9.68 -5.09
C LEU A 61 11.04 -10.89 -5.44
N GLN A 62 10.92 -11.42 -6.66
CA GLN A 62 11.75 -12.53 -7.12
C GLN A 62 13.23 -12.15 -7.16
N VAL A 63 13.56 -11.03 -7.82
CA VAL A 63 14.96 -10.56 -7.90
C VAL A 63 15.50 -10.20 -6.52
N GLU A 64 14.70 -9.54 -5.68
CA GLU A 64 15.12 -9.18 -4.32
C GLU A 64 15.34 -10.41 -3.42
N TRP A 65 14.54 -11.48 -3.60
CA TRP A 65 14.75 -12.75 -2.90
C TRP A 65 16.05 -13.41 -3.33
N GLU A 66 16.32 -13.50 -4.63
CA GLU A 66 17.55 -14.06 -5.18
C GLU A 66 18.78 -13.29 -4.67
N VAL A 67 18.73 -11.96 -4.63
CA VAL A 67 19.82 -11.10 -4.12
C VAL A 67 20.10 -11.32 -2.64
N ARG A 68 19.07 -11.56 -1.82
CA ARG A 68 19.21 -11.66 -0.35
C ARG A 68 19.42 -13.07 0.18
N ARG A 69 18.74 -14.05 -0.40
CA ARG A 69 18.69 -15.43 0.08
C ARG A 69 19.44 -16.39 -0.83
N GLY A 70 19.68 -16.02 -2.09
CA GLY A 70 20.32 -16.91 -3.06
C GLY A 70 19.45 -18.11 -3.37
N THR A 71 19.71 -19.24 -2.72
CA THR A 71 19.06 -20.54 -2.99
C THR A 71 18.38 -21.12 -1.73
N PRO A 72 17.26 -21.85 -1.86
CA PRO A 72 16.55 -22.16 -3.10
C PRO A 72 15.80 -20.94 -3.69
N PRO A 73 15.62 -20.89 -5.02
CA PRO A 73 14.86 -19.83 -5.66
C PRO A 73 13.40 -19.89 -5.22
N ARG A 74 12.84 -18.74 -4.86
CA ARG A 74 11.41 -18.61 -4.58
C ARG A 74 10.73 -17.94 -5.76
N ARG A 75 9.81 -18.67 -6.40
CA ARG A 75 9.02 -18.13 -7.51
C ARG A 75 7.82 -17.36 -6.96
N PHE A 76 7.66 -16.13 -7.41
CA PHE A 76 6.50 -15.29 -7.11
C PHE A 76 5.64 -15.22 -8.38
N THR A 77 4.65 -16.10 -8.48
CA THR A 77 3.73 -16.21 -9.62
C THR A 77 2.35 -15.71 -9.24
N SER A 78 1.46 -15.58 -10.23
CA SER A 78 0.04 -15.40 -9.94
C SER A 78 -0.43 -16.50 -8.99
N ASP A 79 -0.11 -17.77 -9.20
CA ASP A 79 -0.64 -18.86 -8.37
C ASP A 79 -0.13 -18.89 -6.93
N SER A 80 1.17 -18.61 -6.74
CA SER A 80 1.85 -18.64 -5.44
C SER A 80 1.69 -17.34 -4.64
N MET A 81 1.40 -16.23 -5.32
CA MET A 81 1.12 -14.93 -4.72
C MET A 81 0.06 -14.20 -5.55
N ARG A 82 -1.21 -14.63 -5.43
CA ARG A 82 -2.29 -13.97 -6.18
C ARG A 82 -2.50 -12.56 -5.61
N SER A 83 -3.03 -11.69 -6.44
CA SER A 83 -3.41 -10.34 -6.03
C SER A 83 -4.92 -10.30 -5.73
N SER A 84 -5.36 -9.51 -4.73
CA SER A 84 -6.77 -9.34 -4.33
C SER A 84 -7.25 -7.92 -4.16
N SER A 85 -8.44 -7.63 -4.70
CA SER A 85 -9.10 -6.34 -4.57
C SER A 85 -9.93 -6.35 -3.31
N CYS A 86 -9.54 -5.50 -2.37
CA CYS A 86 -10.31 -5.28 -1.17
C CYS A 86 -11.52 -4.43 -1.53
N ARG A 87 -12.70 -4.82 -1.03
CA ARG A 87 -13.85 -3.93 -1.08
C ARG A 87 -13.63 -2.84 -0.04
N VAL A 88 -13.27 -1.64 -0.45
CA VAL A 88 -12.95 -0.50 0.43
C VAL A 88 -13.90 0.67 0.15
N PRO A 89 -14.02 1.66 1.07
CA PRO A 89 -14.85 2.83 0.84
C PRO A 89 -14.41 3.57 -0.44
N GLN A 90 -15.36 3.88 -1.32
CA GLN A 90 -15.07 4.44 -2.64
C GLN A 90 -15.25 5.96 -2.64
N GLN A 91 -14.41 6.65 -3.41
CA GLN A 91 -14.53 8.09 -3.63
C GLN A 91 -15.60 8.40 -4.68
N ASP A 92 -16.17 9.61 -4.60
CA ASP A 92 -17.21 10.12 -5.50
C ASP A 92 -16.69 11.23 -6.43
N ASN A 93 -15.38 11.49 -6.42
CA ASN A 93 -14.72 12.53 -7.21
C ASN A 93 -13.40 12.01 -7.83
N SER A 94 -12.68 12.85 -8.59
CA SER A 94 -11.46 12.46 -9.31
C SER A 94 -10.15 12.89 -8.61
N SER A 95 -10.21 13.56 -7.46
CA SER A 95 -9.04 14.23 -6.86
C SER A 95 -8.68 13.75 -5.46
N ASP A 96 -9.53 12.95 -4.81
CA ASP A 96 -9.33 12.47 -3.44
C ASP A 96 -8.56 11.14 -3.33
N CYS A 97 -8.06 10.55 -4.42
CA CYS A 97 -7.43 9.21 -4.38
C CYS A 97 -6.24 9.16 -3.42
N GLY A 98 -5.44 10.22 -3.36
CA GLY A 98 -4.35 10.36 -2.39
C GLY A 98 -4.85 10.47 -0.94
N VAL A 99 -6.00 11.10 -0.70
CA VAL A 99 -6.59 11.22 0.66
C VAL A 99 -7.12 9.86 1.11
N TYR A 100 -7.79 9.11 0.23
CA TYR A 100 -8.22 7.74 0.49
C TYR A 100 -7.03 6.81 0.74
N LEU A 101 -5.94 6.94 -0.03
CA LEU A 101 -4.71 6.18 0.19
C LEU A 101 -4.14 6.40 1.61
N LEU A 102 -4.08 7.65 2.06
CA LEU A 102 -3.65 7.96 3.43
C LEU A 102 -4.61 7.43 4.47
N GLN A 103 -5.93 7.46 4.22
CA GLN A 103 -6.92 6.90 5.14
C GLN A 103 -6.84 5.36 5.21
N TYR A 104 -6.59 4.68 4.09
CA TYR A 104 -6.39 3.22 4.07
C TYR A 104 -5.17 2.82 4.91
N ALA A 105 -4.05 3.51 4.71
CA ALA A 105 -2.83 3.25 5.48
C ALA A 105 -3.06 3.49 6.97
N GLU A 106 -3.68 4.61 7.34
CA GLU A 106 -3.98 4.92 8.74
C GLU A 106 -4.93 3.89 9.37
N SER A 107 -6.03 3.56 8.70
CA SER A 107 -7.02 2.59 9.21
C SER A 107 -6.41 1.20 9.35
N PHE A 108 -5.50 0.81 8.45
CA PHE A 108 -4.75 -0.44 8.55
C PHE A 108 -3.77 -0.43 9.72
N LEU A 109 -3.06 0.67 9.95
CA LEU A 109 -2.10 0.76 11.05
C LEU A 109 -2.78 0.82 12.42
N GLN A 110 -3.97 1.43 12.52
CA GLN A 110 -4.75 1.51 13.75
C GLN A 110 -5.38 0.16 14.12
N ASN A 111 -5.91 -0.56 13.15
CA ASN A 111 -6.47 -1.89 13.35
C ASN A 111 -6.01 -2.81 12.20
N PRO A 112 -4.83 -3.44 12.34
CA PRO A 112 -4.33 -4.31 11.29
C PRO A 112 -5.33 -5.42 11.05
N VAL A 113 -5.62 -5.68 9.78
CA VAL A 113 -6.55 -6.74 9.38
C VAL A 113 -5.87 -8.08 9.64
N VAL A 114 -5.97 -8.59 10.87
CA VAL A 114 -5.27 -9.82 11.30
C VAL A 114 -5.97 -11.08 10.74
N HIS A 115 -7.28 -10.97 10.49
CA HIS A 115 -8.11 -12.04 9.94
C HIS A 115 -8.47 -11.76 8.48
N PHE A 116 -7.70 -12.38 7.59
CA PHE A 116 -7.92 -12.35 6.14
C PHE A 116 -8.99 -13.37 5.71
N ASP A 117 -10.21 -13.24 6.22
CA ASP A 117 -11.34 -13.99 5.68
C ASP A 117 -11.75 -13.35 4.35
N LEU A 118 -11.34 -14.02 3.26
CA LEU A 118 -11.53 -13.50 1.92
C LEU A 118 -12.96 -13.78 1.41
N PRO A 119 -13.56 -12.84 0.66
CA PRO A 119 -13.03 -11.53 0.26
C PRO A 119 -13.05 -10.52 1.42
N LEU A 120 -11.97 -9.75 1.58
CA LEU A 120 -11.92 -8.65 2.56
C LEU A 120 -12.99 -7.60 2.25
N LYS A 121 -14.01 -7.56 3.10
CA LYS A 121 -15.13 -6.61 3.06
C LYS A 121 -14.85 -5.47 4.02
N LEU A 122 -14.25 -4.41 3.50
CA LEU A 122 -13.90 -3.18 4.20
C LEU A 122 -14.77 -2.01 3.71
N ASP A 123 -15.92 -2.26 3.08
CA ASP A 123 -16.79 -1.21 2.52
C ASP A 123 -17.20 -0.13 3.53
N ARG A 124 -17.18 -0.49 4.83
CA ARG A 124 -17.49 0.39 5.98
C ARG A 124 -16.31 0.56 6.93
N TRP A 125 -15.08 0.45 6.42
CA TRP A 125 -13.87 0.52 7.24
C TRP A 125 -13.75 1.83 8.02
N PHE A 126 -14.21 2.92 7.40
CA PHE A 126 -14.30 4.23 8.01
C PHE A 126 -15.49 5.02 7.42
N PRO A 127 -16.07 5.96 8.17
CA PRO A 127 -17.09 6.86 7.67
C PRO A 127 -16.50 7.88 6.68
N ARG A 128 -17.27 8.24 5.64
CA ARG A 128 -16.85 9.23 4.62
C ARG A 128 -16.46 10.59 5.20
N GLN A 129 -17.01 10.94 6.36
CA GLN A 129 -16.69 12.19 7.05
C GLN A 129 -15.21 12.31 7.41
N GLN A 130 -14.55 11.19 7.79
CA GLN A 130 -13.11 11.20 8.10
C GLN A 130 -12.31 11.65 6.88
N VAL A 131 -12.59 11.10 5.69
CA VAL A 131 -11.87 11.50 4.47
C VAL A 131 -12.14 12.97 4.10
N ARG A 132 -13.38 13.45 4.28
CA ARG A 132 -13.74 14.85 3.98
C ARG A 132 -12.95 15.84 4.84
N GLN A 133 -12.70 15.51 6.10
CA GLN A 133 -11.97 16.37 7.04
C GLN A 133 -10.45 16.22 6.92
N LYS A 134 -9.98 15.06 6.44
CA LYS A 134 -8.56 14.71 6.36
C LYS A 134 -7.68 15.72 5.61
N ARG A 135 -8.19 16.40 4.58
CA ARG A 135 -7.43 17.48 3.90
C ARG A 135 -7.10 18.64 4.85
N GLU A 136 -8.08 19.06 5.64
CA GLU A 136 -7.91 20.14 6.62
C GLU A 136 -7.06 19.69 7.82
N GLU A 137 -7.20 18.44 8.24
CA GLU A 137 -6.36 17.84 9.28
C GLU A 137 -4.88 17.81 8.86
N ILE A 138 -4.59 17.35 7.64
CA ILE A 138 -3.23 17.34 7.07
C ILE A 138 -2.67 18.76 7.00
N ARG A 139 -3.47 19.73 6.52
CA ARG A 139 -3.08 21.14 6.46
C ARG A 139 -2.73 21.68 7.85
N THR A 140 -3.61 21.46 8.81
CA THR A 140 -3.45 21.92 10.20
C THR A 140 -2.21 21.28 10.84
N LEU A 141 -2.00 19.99 10.62
CA LEU A 141 -0.82 19.27 11.12
C LEU A 141 0.47 19.85 10.55
N ILE A 142 0.54 20.08 9.23
CA ILE A 142 1.72 20.69 8.58
C ILE A 142 2.02 22.08 9.17
N LEU A 143 1.00 22.93 9.31
CA LEU A 143 1.18 24.28 9.88
C LEU A 143 1.61 24.23 11.35
N THR A 144 1.11 23.26 12.11
CA THR A 144 1.47 23.06 13.52
C THR A 144 2.91 22.59 13.68
N MET A 145 3.34 21.62 12.87
CA MET A 145 4.72 21.15 12.85
C MET A 145 5.68 22.27 12.42
N HIS A 146 5.32 23.06 11.41
CA HIS A 146 6.13 24.19 10.96
C HIS A 146 6.34 25.21 12.08
N ARG A 147 5.28 25.60 12.81
CA ARG A 147 5.38 26.51 13.95
C ARG A 147 6.25 25.96 15.07
N SER A 148 6.18 24.66 15.33
CA SER A 148 6.96 24.00 16.38
C SER A 148 8.44 23.99 16.03
N GLN A 149 8.78 23.57 14.81
CA GLN A 149 10.16 23.61 14.30
C GLN A 149 10.76 25.02 14.36
N MET A 150 9.99 26.06 14.01
CA MET A 150 10.47 27.45 14.09
C MET A 150 10.72 27.95 15.53
N LYS A 151 10.08 27.37 16.55
CA LYS A 151 10.39 27.70 17.95
C LYS A 151 11.71 27.06 18.39
N ASP A 152 11.98 25.84 17.93
CA ASP A 152 13.22 25.12 18.24
C ASP A 152 14.46 25.78 17.61
N PHE A 153 14.31 26.47 16.47
CA PHE A 153 15.38 27.27 15.85
C PHE A 153 15.64 28.63 16.52
N LYS A 154 14.81 29.05 17.48
CA LYS A 154 14.98 30.31 18.23
C LYS A 154 15.55 30.10 19.64
N CYS A 155 15.99 28.89 19.98
CA CYS A 155 16.77 28.59 21.18
C CYS A 155 18.25 28.41 20.84
#